data_AF-A0A953Q3R3-F1
#
_entry.id   AF-A0A953Q3R3-F1
#
_cell.length_a   1.000
_cell.length_b   1.000
_cell.length_c   1.000
_cell.angle_alpha   90.00
_cell.angle_beta   90.00
_cell.angle_gamma   90.00
#
_symmetry.space_group_name_H-M   'P 1'
#
loop_
_entity.id
_entity.type
_entity.pdbx_description
1 polymer ?
#
loop_
_entity_poly.entity_id
_entity_poly.type
_entity_poly.pdbx_seq_one_letter_code
_entity_poly.pdbx_strand_id
1 'polypeptide(L)'
;MTVVIKKTLFRVAAALILCLAPSAFADTSATLTLTSAGNNVMDGVYVGPYTANITSGGVTQYNQQVICDDFKDDSYVGHSWTATVNTFADLSHTLWGAQLLGQGKTMDYVTQLYNEAAWLAVTMMSLPSSQQGLYSFAIWAIFSPDAVKSVVTASEWTAISSLISTAQSQQFSKGQFANFLIYTPLQKPGVSCVVGNCPAQEFFVIQTPEGGAALLYLLFAGLACMVAMRFRVRQALPGKRIA
;
A
#
# COMPACT_ATOMS: atom_id res chain seq x y z
N MET A 1 -21.29 40.64 -27.12
CA MET A 1 -20.64 40.58 -25.77
C MET A 1 -20.85 39.26 -25.02
N THR A 2 -21.97 38.57 -25.20
CA THR A 2 -22.38 37.36 -24.45
C THR A 2 -21.58 36.07 -24.74
N VAL A 3 -20.94 35.97 -25.91
CA VAL A 3 -20.16 34.77 -26.32
C VAL A 3 -18.77 34.73 -25.65
N VAL A 4 -18.17 35.90 -25.41
CA VAL A 4 -16.85 36.03 -24.78
C VAL A 4 -16.93 35.60 -23.30
N ILE A 5 -17.97 36.04 -22.60
CA ILE A 5 -18.22 35.73 -21.18
C ILE A 5 -18.34 34.21 -20.93
N LYS A 6 -18.96 33.46 -21.86
CA LYS A 6 -19.13 31.99 -21.72
C LYS A 6 -17.81 31.22 -21.88
N LYS A 7 -16.92 31.66 -22.78
CA LYS A 7 -15.60 31.03 -22.97
C LYS A 7 -14.67 31.31 -21.80
N THR A 8 -14.77 32.48 -21.18
CA THR A 8 -14.00 32.84 -19.98
C THR A 8 -14.43 32.03 -18.76
N LEU A 9 -15.75 31.83 -18.54
CA LEU A 9 -16.25 31.04 -17.41
C LEU A 9 -15.81 29.56 -17.46
N PHE A 10 -15.77 28.97 -18.65
CA PHE A 10 -15.37 27.56 -18.82
C PHE A 10 -13.87 27.37 -18.56
N ARG A 11 -13.03 28.33 -18.97
CA ARG A 11 -11.58 28.32 -18.70
C ARG A 11 -11.28 28.49 -17.20
N VAL A 12 -12.03 29.35 -16.51
CA VAL A 12 -11.89 29.55 -15.05
C VAL A 12 -12.32 28.30 -14.28
N ALA A 13 -13.40 27.64 -14.68
CA ALA A 13 -13.84 26.38 -14.06
C ALA A 13 -12.83 25.24 -14.26
N ALA A 14 -12.25 25.10 -15.46
CA ALA A 14 -11.21 24.12 -15.73
C ALA A 14 -9.94 24.37 -14.91
N ALA A 15 -9.51 25.64 -14.77
CA ALA A 15 -8.36 26.01 -13.94
C ALA A 15 -8.60 25.71 -12.44
N LEU A 16 -9.80 25.98 -11.93
CA LEU A 16 -10.18 25.64 -10.56
C LEU A 16 -10.19 24.13 -10.27
N ILE A 17 -10.60 23.30 -11.24
CA ILE A 17 -10.57 21.83 -11.11
C ILE A 17 -9.12 21.31 -11.06
N LEU A 18 -8.19 21.91 -11.83
CA LEU A 18 -6.76 21.59 -11.77
C LEU A 18 -6.11 22.02 -10.44
N CYS A 19 -6.57 23.11 -9.82
CA CYS A 19 -6.08 23.55 -8.51
C CYS A 19 -6.65 22.75 -7.32
N LEU A 20 -7.73 21.98 -7.54
CA LEU A 20 -8.33 21.09 -6.55
C LEU A 20 -7.88 19.63 -6.73
N ALA A 21 -6.96 19.37 -7.67
CA ALA A 21 -6.33 18.06 -7.78
C ALA A 21 -5.56 17.79 -6.47
N PRO A 22 -5.91 16.75 -5.70
CA PRO A 22 -5.15 16.40 -4.52
C PRO A 22 -3.70 16.17 -4.94
N SER A 23 -2.80 16.96 -4.37
CA SER A 23 -1.37 16.74 -4.53
C SER A 23 -1.03 15.50 -3.72
N ALA A 24 -0.79 14.37 -4.38
CA ALA A 24 -0.17 13.23 -3.73
C ALA A 24 1.29 13.58 -3.51
N PHE A 25 1.62 14.12 -2.33
CA PHE A 25 2.99 14.16 -1.88
C PHE A 25 3.39 12.71 -1.61
N ALA A 26 4.31 12.18 -2.43
CA ALA A 26 4.98 10.93 -2.11
C ALA A 26 5.95 11.24 -0.96
N ASP A 27 5.49 11.09 0.27
CA ASP A 27 6.38 11.17 1.43
C ASP A 27 7.41 10.07 1.34
N THR A 28 8.67 10.44 1.37
CA THR A 28 9.79 9.48 1.35
C THR A 28 10.06 8.87 2.72
N SER A 29 9.38 9.36 3.76
CA SER A 29 9.52 8.87 5.13
C SER A 29 8.19 8.86 5.88
N ALA A 30 8.06 7.90 6.80
CA ALA A 30 6.92 7.78 7.70
C ALA A 30 7.39 7.36 9.09
N THR A 31 6.55 7.62 10.10
CA THR A 31 6.70 7.04 11.43
C THR A 31 5.62 5.98 11.60
N LEU A 32 6.03 4.74 11.86
CA LEU A 32 5.14 3.64 12.15
C LEU A 32 5.13 3.40 13.65
N THR A 33 3.97 3.02 14.18
CA THR A 33 3.82 2.52 15.55
C THR A 33 3.00 1.26 15.50
N LEU A 34 3.59 0.11 15.88
CA LEU A 34 2.85 -1.14 15.95
C LEU A 34 1.88 -1.07 17.13
N THR A 35 0.58 -1.20 16.91
CA THR A 35 -0.45 -1.07 17.95
C THR A 35 -1.04 -2.40 18.37
N SER A 36 -0.96 -3.43 17.53
CA SER A 36 -1.40 -4.78 17.87
C SER A 36 -0.67 -5.84 17.06
N ALA A 37 -0.26 -6.91 17.74
CA ALA A 37 0.26 -8.12 17.11
C ALA A 37 -0.86 -9.07 16.61
N GLY A 38 -2.12 -8.71 16.85
CA GLY A 38 -3.25 -9.62 16.65
C GLY A 38 -3.29 -10.75 17.68
N ASN A 39 -4.11 -11.78 17.39
CA ASN A 39 -4.26 -12.97 18.24
C ASN A 39 -3.87 -14.26 17.51
N ASN A 40 -3.39 -14.15 16.26
CA ASN A 40 -2.95 -15.30 15.50
C ASN A 40 -1.53 -15.67 15.93
N VAL A 41 -1.37 -16.90 16.39
CA VAL A 41 -0.07 -17.44 16.80
C VAL A 41 0.11 -18.80 16.13
N MET A 42 1.26 -19.01 15.52
CA MET A 42 1.67 -20.29 14.92
C MET A 42 3.13 -20.55 15.33
N ASP A 43 3.43 -21.77 15.80
CA ASP A 43 4.75 -22.15 16.31
C ASP A 43 5.33 -21.20 17.38
N GLY A 44 4.45 -20.62 18.21
CA GLY A 44 4.84 -19.66 19.25
C GLY A 44 5.20 -18.26 18.75
N VAL A 45 5.01 -17.99 17.45
CA VAL A 45 5.26 -16.70 16.81
C VAL A 45 3.93 -16.02 16.50
N TYR A 46 3.80 -14.74 16.84
CA TYR A 46 2.68 -13.92 16.38
C TYR A 46 2.79 -13.74 14.86
N VAL A 47 1.70 -13.97 14.15
CA VAL A 47 1.65 -13.91 12.68
C VAL A 47 0.65 -12.86 12.23
N GLY A 48 0.84 -12.36 11.01
CA GLY A 48 0.02 -11.29 10.45
C GLY A 48 -1.43 -11.71 10.16
N PRO A 49 -2.28 -10.74 9.77
CA PRO A 49 -1.99 -9.31 9.69
C PRO A 49 -1.85 -8.65 11.07
N TYR A 50 -0.98 -7.64 11.15
CA TYR A 50 -0.80 -6.80 12.34
C TYR A 50 -1.52 -5.48 12.18
N THR A 51 -1.60 -4.70 13.27
CA THR A 51 -2.18 -3.35 13.23
C THR A 51 -1.14 -2.30 13.61
N ALA A 52 -1.06 -1.21 12.84
CA ALA A 52 -0.16 -0.09 13.09
C ALA A 52 -0.84 1.27 12.86
N ASN A 53 -0.32 2.30 13.52
CA ASN A 53 -0.57 3.68 13.16
C ASN A 53 0.59 4.19 12.31
N ILE A 54 0.29 4.89 11.22
CA ILE A 54 1.29 5.36 10.26
C ILE A 54 1.14 6.87 10.10
N THR A 55 2.18 7.61 10.46
CA THR A 55 2.22 9.07 10.27
C THR A 55 3.15 9.42 9.13
N SER A 56 2.62 10.07 8.09
CA SER A 56 3.34 10.49 6.90
C SER A 56 2.78 11.83 6.43
N GLY A 57 3.65 12.78 6.06
CA GLY A 57 3.20 14.10 5.61
C GLY A 57 2.45 14.93 6.65
N GLY A 58 2.66 14.62 7.93
CA GLY A 58 1.91 15.21 9.04
C GLY A 58 0.49 14.65 9.23
N VAL A 59 0.10 13.62 8.47
CA VAL A 59 -1.20 12.94 8.60
C VAL A 59 -0.98 11.56 9.22
N THR A 60 -1.76 11.23 10.25
CA THR A 60 -1.75 9.91 10.88
C THR A 60 -2.92 9.07 10.39
N GLN A 61 -2.62 7.96 9.74
CA GLN A 61 -3.56 6.87 9.47
C GLN A 61 -3.57 5.92 10.68
N TYR A 62 -4.76 5.64 11.21
CA TYR A 62 -4.93 4.84 12.41
C TYR A 62 -5.48 3.45 12.10
N ASN A 63 -4.97 2.45 12.81
CA ASN A 63 -5.42 1.05 12.72
C ASN A 63 -5.22 0.41 11.33
N GLN A 64 -4.13 0.76 10.66
CA GLN A 64 -3.79 0.18 9.35
C GLN A 64 -3.37 -1.27 9.53
N GLN A 65 -3.91 -2.14 8.67
CA GLN A 65 -3.45 -3.52 8.59
C GLN A 65 -2.11 -3.56 7.88
N VAL A 66 -1.13 -4.19 8.51
CA VAL A 66 0.24 -4.29 8.00
C VAL A 66 0.67 -5.75 7.95
N ILE A 67 1.36 -6.14 6.88
CA ILE A 67 1.86 -7.51 6.68
C ILE A 67 3.38 -7.49 6.74
N CYS A 68 3.97 -8.29 7.63
CA CYS A 68 5.42 -8.37 7.75
C CYS A 68 6.00 -9.32 6.70
N ASP A 69 7.11 -8.93 6.07
CA ASP A 69 7.91 -9.80 5.19
C ASP A 69 9.32 -10.12 5.75
N ASP A 70 9.62 -9.61 6.93
CA ASP A 70 10.92 -9.75 7.59
C ASP A 70 10.84 -10.61 8.87
N PHE A 71 11.47 -11.78 8.83
CA PHE A 71 11.56 -12.71 9.97
C PHE A 71 12.89 -12.62 10.72
N LYS A 72 13.83 -11.80 10.27
CA LYS A 72 15.15 -11.69 10.88
C LYS A 72 15.22 -10.64 11.97
N ASP A 73 14.32 -9.67 11.93
CA ASP A 73 14.17 -8.62 12.93
C ASP A 73 12.86 -8.77 13.71
N ASP A 74 12.76 -8.09 14.85
CA ASP A 74 11.58 -8.10 15.72
C ASP A 74 10.94 -6.71 15.80
N SER A 75 9.60 -6.69 15.86
CA SER A 75 8.83 -5.48 16.18
C SER A 75 8.04 -5.68 17.46
N TYR A 76 7.90 -4.61 18.25
CA TYR A 76 7.20 -4.65 19.53
C TYR A 76 5.99 -3.73 19.52
N VAL A 77 4.87 -4.21 20.07
CA VAL A 77 3.67 -3.38 20.26
C VAL A 77 4.00 -2.19 21.16
N GLY A 78 3.56 -1.00 20.76
CA GLY A 78 3.81 0.27 21.43
C GLY A 78 5.13 0.95 21.03
N HIS A 79 6.00 0.29 20.26
CA HIS A 79 7.21 0.94 19.73
C HIS A 79 6.91 1.70 18.45
N SER A 80 7.58 2.85 18.32
CA SER A 80 7.55 3.68 17.12
C SER A 80 8.93 3.75 16.47
N TRP A 81 8.98 3.70 15.15
CA TRP A 81 10.21 3.84 14.37
C TRP A 81 9.99 4.63 13.09
N THR A 82 11.07 5.18 12.55
CA THR A 82 11.06 5.82 11.24
C THR A 82 11.28 4.78 10.15
N ALA A 83 10.53 4.88 9.07
CA ALA A 83 10.67 4.04 7.89
C ALA A 83 10.76 4.89 6.62
N THR A 84 11.47 4.38 5.62
CA THR A 84 11.35 4.85 4.24
C THR A 84 10.08 4.26 3.64
N VAL A 85 9.36 5.08 2.86
CA VAL A 85 8.19 4.61 2.11
C VAL A 85 8.62 4.25 0.70
N ASN A 86 8.59 2.95 0.39
CA ASN A 86 8.94 2.40 -0.90
C ASN A 86 7.69 1.95 -1.66
N THR A 87 7.82 1.82 -2.98
CA THR A 87 6.76 1.36 -3.88
C THR A 87 7.31 0.30 -4.82
N PHE A 88 6.42 -0.46 -5.47
CA PHE A 88 6.82 -1.41 -6.51
C PHE A 88 7.43 -0.76 -7.77
N ALA A 89 7.50 0.57 -7.86
CA ALA A 89 8.21 1.25 -8.93
C ALA A 89 9.74 1.17 -8.77
N ASP A 90 10.23 1.08 -7.53
CA ASP A 90 11.65 0.90 -7.21
C ASP A 90 11.79 0.15 -5.88
N LEU A 91 12.28 -1.08 -5.97
CA LEU A 91 12.48 -1.97 -4.83
C LEU A 91 13.91 -1.93 -4.29
N SER A 92 14.81 -1.13 -4.88
CA SER A 92 16.23 -1.10 -4.51
C SER A 92 16.49 -0.58 -3.09
N HIS A 93 15.54 0.15 -2.53
CA HIS A 93 15.61 0.78 -1.22
C HIS A 93 14.76 0.07 -0.15
N THR A 94 14.13 -1.05 -0.51
CA THR A 94 13.49 -1.96 0.46
C THR A 94 14.54 -2.74 1.24
N LEU A 95 14.20 -3.31 2.41
CA LEU A 95 15.17 -3.99 3.26
C LEU A 95 15.79 -5.17 2.51
N TRP A 96 14.93 -6.06 2.00
CA TRP A 96 15.39 -7.21 1.24
C TRP A 96 15.92 -6.87 -0.14
N GLY A 97 15.39 -5.83 -0.79
CA GLY A 97 15.87 -5.40 -2.10
C GLY A 97 17.31 -4.89 -2.02
N ALA A 98 17.61 -4.03 -1.06
CA ALA A 98 18.97 -3.53 -0.83
C ALA A 98 19.93 -4.69 -0.49
N GLN A 99 19.51 -5.61 0.37
CA GLN A 99 20.32 -6.78 0.73
C GLN A 99 20.64 -7.67 -0.48
N LEU A 100 19.61 -8.07 -1.25
CA LEU A 100 19.78 -8.99 -2.37
C LEU A 100 20.61 -8.37 -3.51
N LEU A 101 20.42 -7.08 -3.78
CA LEU A 101 21.26 -6.35 -4.73
C LEU A 101 22.72 -6.28 -4.25
N GLY A 102 22.94 -6.05 -2.95
CA GLY A 102 24.28 -6.10 -2.34
C GLY A 102 24.95 -7.49 -2.44
N GLN A 103 24.14 -8.55 -2.53
CA GLN A 103 24.59 -9.93 -2.81
C GLN A 103 24.75 -10.23 -4.30
N GLY A 104 24.60 -9.24 -5.18
CA GLY A 104 24.76 -9.38 -6.64
C GLY A 104 23.55 -9.98 -7.35
N LYS A 105 22.37 -10.03 -6.72
CA LYS A 105 21.12 -10.41 -7.42
C LYS A 105 20.67 -9.28 -8.36
N THR A 106 19.90 -9.63 -9.37
CA THR A 106 19.34 -8.65 -10.31
C THR A 106 18.07 -8.03 -9.74
N MET A 107 17.70 -6.84 -10.26
CA MET A 107 16.42 -6.22 -9.91
C MET A 107 15.22 -7.09 -10.33
N ASP A 108 15.34 -7.86 -11.41
CA ASP A 108 14.29 -8.79 -11.84
C ASP A 108 14.05 -9.89 -10.80
N TYR A 109 15.13 -10.42 -10.21
CA TYR A 109 15.03 -11.40 -9.12
C TYR A 109 14.37 -10.80 -7.88
N VAL A 110 14.78 -9.59 -7.47
CA VAL A 110 14.16 -8.86 -6.35
C VAL A 110 12.67 -8.61 -6.61
N THR A 111 12.34 -8.13 -7.81
CA THR A 111 10.97 -7.83 -8.23
C THR A 111 10.11 -9.09 -8.20
N GLN A 112 10.64 -10.23 -8.65
CA GLN A 112 9.96 -11.50 -8.58
C GLN A 112 9.60 -11.88 -7.13
N LEU A 113 10.56 -11.84 -6.20
CA LEU A 113 10.31 -12.19 -4.80
C LEU A 113 9.27 -11.27 -4.15
N TYR A 114 9.37 -9.96 -4.37
CA TYR A 114 8.37 -9.00 -3.85
C TYR A 114 6.98 -9.22 -4.46
N ASN A 115 6.89 -9.58 -5.75
CA ASN A 115 5.60 -9.90 -6.35
C ASN A 115 4.97 -11.16 -5.73
N GLU A 116 5.78 -12.20 -5.50
CA GLU A 116 5.34 -13.43 -4.82
C GLU A 116 4.85 -13.12 -3.40
N ALA A 117 5.61 -12.32 -2.65
CA ALA A 117 5.29 -11.89 -1.30
C ALA A 117 4.01 -11.03 -1.25
N ALA A 118 3.85 -10.06 -2.16
CA ALA A 118 2.66 -9.22 -2.25
C ALA A 118 1.41 -10.03 -2.66
N TRP A 119 1.55 -11.02 -3.55
CA TRP A 119 0.45 -11.91 -3.90
C TRP A 119 -0.02 -12.75 -2.70
N LEU A 120 0.93 -13.31 -1.95
CA LEU A 120 0.62 -14.02 -0.70
C LEU A 120 -0.02 -13.08 0.33
N ALA A 121 0.48 -11.86 0.47
CA ALA A 121 -0.06 -10.86 1.40
C ALA A 121 -1.52 -10.49 1.07
N VAL A 122 -1.84 -10.20 -0.20
CA VAL A 122 -3.23 -9.95 -0.64
C VAL A 122 -4.11 -11.17 -0.39
N THR A 123 -3.61 -12.36 -0.71
CA THR A 123 -4.36 -13.60 -0.51
C THR A 123 -4.67 -13.79 0.97
N MET A 124 -3.67 -13.63 1.84
CA MET A 124 -3.80 -13.78 3.30
C MET A 124 -4.89 -12.89 3.91
N MET A 125 -5.06 -11.67 3.39
CA MET A 125 -6.10 -10.73 3.87
C MET A 125 -7.53 -11.23 3.62
N SER A 126 -7.72 -12.19 2.71
CA SER A 126 -9.03 -12.79 2.41
C SER A 126 -9.29 -14.12 3.12
N LEU A 127 -8.31 -14.63 3.88
CA LEU A 127 -8.38 -15.94 4.52
C LEU A 127 -8.86 -15.86 5.98
N PRO A 128 -9.44 -16.96 6.52
CA PRO A 128 -9.68 -17.06 7.96
C PRO A 128 -8.36 -17.11 8.74
N SER A 129 -8.39 -16.62 9.98
CA SER A 129 -7.24 -16.55 10.89
C SER A 129 -6.48 -17.87 11.05
N SER A 130 -7.17 -19.01 10.98
CA SER A 130 -6.56 -20.34 11.05
C SER A 130 -5.62 -20.68 9.88
N GLN A 131 -5.67 -19.94 8.77
CA GLN A 131 -4.80 -20.14 7.61
C GLN A 131 -3.74 -19.03 7.44
N GLN A 132 -3.92 -17.89 8.10
CA GLN A 132 -3.04 -16.72 7.95
C GLN A 132 -1.61 -16.98 8.43
N GLY A 133 -1.42 -17.89 9.40
CA GLY A 133 -0.08 -18.26 9.88
C GLY A 133 0.81 -18.87 8.81
N LEU A 134 0.31 -19.86 8.05
CA LEU A 134 1.06 -20.47 6.96
C LEU A 134 1.43 -19.47 5.88
N TYR A 135 0.56 -18.50 5.59
CA TYR A 135 0.84 -17.44 4.63
C TYR A 135 1.88 -16.45 5.14
N SER A 136 1.83 -16.07 6.42
CA SER A 136 2.87 -15.23 7.04
C SER A 136 4.24 -15.91 6.95
N PHE A 137 4.32 -17.19 7.32
CA PHE A 137 5.56 -17.97 7.19
C PHE A 137 6.00 -18.14 5.73
N ALA A 138 5.08 -18.26 4.77
CA ALA A 138 5.42 -18.31 3.36
C ALA A 138 6.00 -16.99 2.85
N ILE A 139 5.44 -15.85 3.26
CA ILE A 139 6.00 -14.53 2.93
C ILE A 139 7.41 -14.40 3.51
N TRP A 140 7.60 -14.75 4.79
CA TRP A 140 8.92 -14.74 5.42
C TRP A 140 9.92 -15.68 4.75
N ALA A 141 9.49 -16.86 4.35
CA ALA A 141 10.35 -17.88 3.74
C ALA A 141 10.78 -17.52 2.31
N ILE A 142 10.09 -16.61 1.62
CA ILE A 142 10.57 -16.04 0.35
C ILE A 142 11.92 -15.35 0.54
N PHE A 143 12.09 -14.63 1.65
CA PHE A 143 13.28 -13.83 1.92
C PHE A 143 14.28 -14.50 2.88
N SER A 144 13.79 -15.29 3.83
CA SER A 144 14.56 -15.96 4.88
C SER A 144 14.18 -17.42 5.08
N PRO A 145 14.34 -18.29 4.06
CA PRO A 145 13.88 -19.67 4.12
C PRO A 145 14.52 -20.47 5.26
N ASP A 146 15.83 -20.32 5.49
CA ASP A 146 16.53 -21.07 6.53
C ASP A 146 16.10 -20.66 7.95
N ALA A 147 15.77 -19.38 8.15
CA ALA A 147 15.30 -18.90 9.45
C ALA A 147 13.90 -19.45 9.74
N VAL A 148 12.99 -19.38 8.78
CA VAL A 148 11.65 -19.96 8.92
C VAL A 148 11.72 -21.46 9.15
N LYS A 149 12.51 -22.17 8.35
CA LYS A 149 12.67 -23.64 8.45
C LYS A 149 13.22 -24.10 9.80
N SER A 150 13.93 -23.23 10.54
CA SER A 150 14.44 -23.54 11.87
C SER A 150 13.38 -23.52 12.97
N VAL A 151 12.21 -22.93 12.71
CA VAL A 151 11.14 -22.73 13.70
C VAL A 151 9.94 -23.63 13.43
N VAL A 152 9.61 -23.88 12.15
CA VAL A 152 8.43 -24.67 11.77
C VAL A 152 8.72 -26.17 11.72
N THR A 153 7.68 -27.00 11.83
CA THR A 153 7.80 -28.46 11.63
C THR A 153 8.04 -28.82 10.16
N ALA A 154 8.51 -30.06 9.91
CA ALA A 154 8.72 -30.55 8.55
C ALA A 154 7.43 -30.59 7.71
N SER A 155 6.28 -30.89 8.33
CA SER A 155 4.97 -30.87 7.68
C SER A 155 4.55 -29.45 7.30
N GLU A 156 4.76 -28.48 8.19
CA GLU A 156 4.46 -27.07 7.90
C GLU A 156 5.37 -26.53 6.82
N TRP A 157 6.66 -26.87 6.86
CA TRP A 157 7.60 -26.49 5.80
C TRP A 157 7.14 -26.98 4.41
N THR A 158 6.53 -28.17 4.33
CA THR A 158 5.97 -28.68 3.08
C THR A 158 4.78 -27.85 2.61
N ALA A 159 3.88 -27.49 3.53
CA ALA A 159 2.74 -26.62 3.22
C ALA A 159 3.20 -25.21 2.80
N ILE A 160 4.14 -24.61 3.53
CA ILE A 160 4.77 -23.32 3.23
C ILE A 160 5.44 -23.35 1.86
N SER A 161 6.24 -24.38 1.57
CA SER A 161 6.91 -24.54 0.28
C SER A 161 5.89 -24.65 -0.87
N SER A 162 4.77 -25.34 -0.66
CA SER A 162 3.68 -25.43 -1.64
C SER A 162 3.02 -24.07 -1.91
N LEU A 163 2.85 -23.23 -0.89
CA LEU A 163 2.33 -21.86 -1.06
C LEU A 163 3.30 -21.00 -1.87
N ILE A 164 4.60 -21.09 -1.58
CA ILE A 164 5.64 -20.37 -2.32
C ILE A 164 5.66 -20.83 -3.78
N SER A 165 5.64 -22.14 -4.05
CA SER A 165 5.57 -22.66 -5.42
C SER A 165 4.31 -22.21 -6.17
N THR A 166 3.19 -22.04 -5.45
CA THR A 166 1.97 -21.49 -6.05
C THR A 166 2.16 -20.02 -6.44
N ALA A 167 2.77 -19.21 -5.58
CA ALA A 167 3.11 -17.81 -5.87
C ALA A 167 4.08 -17.69 -7.05
N GLN A 168 5.12 -18.53 -7.11
CA GLN A 168 6.09 -18.60 -8.21
C GLN A 168 5.46 -18.95 -9.56
N SER A 169 4.38 -19.73 -9.55
CA SER A 169 3.65 -20.10 -10.77
C SER A 169 2.73 -19.00 -11.31
N GLN A 170 2.51 -17.93 -10.54
CA GLN A 170 1.67 -16.80 -10.99
C GLN A 170 2.38 -15.97 -12.05
N GLN A 171 1.61 -15.21 -12.81
CA GLN A 171 2.12 -14.21 -13.76
C GLN A 171 1.73 -12.83 -13.26
N PHE A 172 2.73 -11.98 -13.03
CA PHE A 172 2.52 -10.65 -12.47
C PHE A 172 2.62 -9.58 -13.56
N SER A 173 1.63 -8.70 -13.62
CA SER A 173 1.65 -7.57 -14.56
C SER A 173 2.31 -6.34 -13.93
N LYS A 174 2.96 -5.51 -14.76
CA LYS A 174 3.57 -4.27 -14.28
C LYS A 174 2.49 -3.37 -13.68
N GLY A 175 2.71 -2.92 -12.44
CA GLY A 175 1.77 -2.06 -11.72
C GLY A 175 0.61 -2.81 -11.05
N GLN A 176 0.58 -4.15 -11.07
CA GLN A 176 -0.41 -4.95 -10.36
C GLN A 176 -0.48 -4.61 -8.86
N PHE A 177 0.67 -4.30 -8.26
CA PHE A 177 0.80 -3.91 -6.86
C PHE A 177 1.12 -2.41 -6.71
N ALA A 178 0.66 -1.56 -7.63
CA ALA A 178 0.91 -0.12 -7.56
C ALA A 178 0.28 0.57 -6.32
N ASN A 179 -0.69 -0.09 -5.66
CA ASN A 179 -1.31 0.36 -4.42
C ASN A 179 -0.61 -0.18 -3.16
N PHE A 180 0.48 -0.93 -3.31
CA PHE A 180 1.28 -1.34 -2.16
C PHE A 180 2.28 -0.26 -1.80
N LEU A 181 2.35 0.03 -0.50
CA LEU A 181 3.48 0.68 0.11
C LEU A 181 4.27 -0.34 0.91
N ILE A 182 5.59 -0.17 0.88
CA ILE A 182 6.54 -0.99 1.62
C ILE A 182 7.25 -0.05 2.59
N TYR A 183 7.06 -0.28 3.88
CA TYR A 183 7.65 0.54 4.93
C TYR A 183 8.91 -0.13 5.46
N THR A 184 10.05 0.39 5.02
CA THR A 184 11.36 -0.16 5.32
C THR A 184 11.95 0.55 6.53
N PRO A 185 12.21 -0.14 7.66
CA PRO A 185 12.74 0.48 8.86
C PRO A 185 14.10 1.14 8.61
N LEU A 186 14.35 2.25 9.29
CA LEU A 186 15.63 2.95 9.26
C LEU A 186 16.31 2.81 10.63
N GLN A 187 17.62 2.60 10.63
CA GLN A 187 18.42 2.62 11.86
C GLN A 187 18.31 3.97 12.58
N LYS A 188 18.31 5.04 11.78
CA LYS A 188 18.07 6.43 12.16
C LYS A 188 17.65 7.20 10.90
N PRO A 189 17.07 8.41 11.01
CA PRO A 189 16.63 9.17 9.84
C PRO A 189 17.71 9.26 8.75
N GLY A 190 17.37 8.83 7.53
CA GLY A 190 18.26 8.81 6.37
C GLY A 190 19.31 7.70 6.32
N VAL A 191 19.30 6.74 7.27
CA VAL A 191 20.27 5.64 7.30
C VAL A 191 19.55 4.29 7.34
N SER A 192 19.70 3.53 6.26
CA SER A 192 19.20 2.15 6.16
C SER A 192 19.80 1.28 7.26
N CYS A 193 18.97 0.41 7.84
CA CYS A 193 19.46 -0.68 8.67
C CYS A 193 19.87 -1.88 7.80
N VAL A 194 20.34 -2.94 8.45
CA VAL A 194 20.72 -4.21 7.82
C VAL A 194 19.82 -5.29 8.39
N VAL A 195 19.38 -6.23 7.56
CA VAL A 195 18.58 -7.39 7.97
C VAL A 195 19.20 -8.09 9.17
N GLY A 196 18.37 -8.39 10.17
CA GLY A 196 18.77 -8.98 11.46
C GLY A 196 19.43 -7.99 12.42
N ASN A 197 19.46 -6.71 12.07
CA ASN A 197 19.92 -5.61 12.91
C ASN A 197 19.17 -4.31 12.57
N CYS A 198 17.85 -4.40 12.39
CA CYS A 198 16.93 -3.29 12.23
C CYS A 198 16.19 -3.00 13.55
N PRO A 199 15.75 -1.75 13.79
CA PRO A 199 14.99 -1.42 15.00
C PRO A 199 13.55 -1.97 15.00
N ALA A 200 13.07 -2.45 13.85
CA ALA A 200 11.78 -3.06 13.63
C ALA A 200 11.83 -3.88 12.32
N GLN A 201 10.74 -4.57 12.00
CA GLN A 201 10.57 -5.33 10.76
C GLN A 201 10.11 -4.44 9.60
N GLU A 202 10.27 -4.94 8.38
CA GLU A 202 9.66 -4.38 7.16
C GLU A 202 8.20 -4.81 7.00
N PHE A 203 7.35 -3.89 6.52
CA PHE A 203 5.91 -4.12 6.41
C PHE A 203 5.32 -3.66 5.07
N PHE A 204 4.45 -4.48 4.49
CA PHE A 204 3.53 -4.10 3.44
C PHE A 204 2.26 -3.48 4.00
N VAL A 205 1.78 -2.45 3.29
CA VAL A 205 0.47 -1.87 3.48
C VAL A 205 -0.21 -1.75 2.14
N ILE A 206 -1.41 -2.32 2.06
CA ILE A 206 -2.26 -2.20 0.88
C ILE A 206 -3.04 -0.89 1.04
N GLN A 207 -2.66 0.14 0.29
CA GLN A 207 -3.44 1.38 0.29
C GLN A 207 -4.79 1.13 -0.37
N THR A 208 -5.85 1.28 0.41
CA THR A 208 -7.18 1.55 -0.14
C THR A 208 -7.20 3.03 -0.55
N PRO A 209 -7.63 3.39 -1.78
CA PRO A 209 -7.75 4.79 -2.17
C PRO A 209 -8.65 5.55 -1.19
N GLU A 210 -8.05 6.34 -0.31
CA GLU A 210 -8.76 7.09 0.72
C GLU A 210 -9.50 8.26 0.06
N GLY A 211 -10.79 8.06 -0.28
CA GLY A 211 -11.83 9.09 -0.37
C GLY A 211 -11.72 10.26 -1.37
N GLY A 212 -10.54 10.60 -1.89
CA GLY A 212 -10.36 11.72 -2.83
C GLY A 212 -11.13 11.50 -4.13
N ALA A 213 -11.19 10.24 -4.59
CA ALA A 213 -12.06 9.84 -5.68
C ALA A 213 -13.55 10.05 -5.34
N ALA A 214 -13.99 9.76 -4.11
CA ALA A 214 -15.37 9.99 -3.69
C ALA A 214 -15.74 11.47 -3.68
N LEU A 215 -14.83 12.35 -3.25
CA LEU A 215 -15.04 13.81 -3.33
C LEU A 215 -15.12 14.29 -4.79
N LEU A 216 -14.28 13.75 -5.68
CA LEU A 216 -14.33 13.99 -7.12
C LEU A 216 -15.64 13.49 -7.75
N TYR A 217 -16.10 12.28 -7.39
CA TYR A 217 -17.38 11.74 -7.85
C TYR A 217 -18.55 12.60 -7.37
N LEU A 218 -18.52 13.09 -6.12
CA LEU A 218 -19.53 14.01 -5.58
C LEU A 218 -19.48 15.38 -6.28
N LEU A 219 -18.28 15.90 -6.58
CA LEU A 219 -18.10 17.14 -7.34
C LEU A 219 -18.63 17.01 -8.78
N PHE A 220 -18.32 15.90 -9.46
CA PHE A 220 -18.84 15.62 -10.79
C PHE A 220 -20.36 15.42 -10.80
N ALA A 221 -20.90 14.71 -9.81
CA ALA A 221 -22.34 14.55 -9.64
C ALA A 221 -23.03 15.92 -9.39
N GLY A 222 -22.45 16.76 -8.52
CA GLY A 222 -22.94 18.11 -8.27
C GLY A 222 -22.92 19.00 -9.52
N LEU A 223 -21.84 18.94 -10.31
CA LEU A 223 -21.74 19.66 -11.59
C LEU A 223 -22.78 19.18 -12.61
N ALA A 224 -23.01 17.87 -12.71
CA ALA A 224 -24.05 17.31 -13.59
C ALA A 224 -25.45 17.80 -13.19
N CYS A 225 -25.78 17.81 -11.89
CA CYS A 225 -27.04 18.34 -11.39
C CYS A 225 -27.22 19.84 -11.71
N MET A 226 -26.18 20.67 -11.54
CA MET A 226 -26.24 22.09 -11.87
C MET A 226 -26.43 22.35 -13.37
N VAL A 227 -25.80 21.54 -14.23
CA VAL A 227 -25.97 21.60 -15.68
C VAL A 227 -27.41 21.22 -16.06
N ALA A 228 -27.95 20.14 -15.51
CA ALA A 228 -29.32 19.70 -15.74
C ALA A 228 -30.36 20.76 -15.31
N MET A 229 -30.15 21.39 -14.16
CA MET A 229 -31.01 22.49 -13.68
C MET A 229 -30.99 23.69 -14.65
N ARG A 230 -29.81 24.07 -15.19
CA ARG A 230 -29.72 25.15 -16.18
C ARG A 230 -30.40 24.83 -17.52
N PHE A 231 -30.39 23.57 -17.95
CA PHE A 231 -31.12 23.16 -19.15
C PHE A 231 -32.64 23.20 -18.93
N ARG A 232 -33.14 22.78 -17.76
CA ARG A 232 -34.57 22.88 -17.41
C ARG A 232 -35.05 24.34 -17.34
N VAL A 233 -34.30 25.22 -16.70
CA VAL A 233 -34.66 26.66 -16.59
C VAL A 233 -34.73 27.33 -17.97
N ARG A 234 -33.87 26.93 -18.92
CA ARG A 234 -33.92 27.45 -20.30
C ARG A 234 -35.12 26.96 -21.10
N GLN A 235 -35.61 25.76 -20.83
CA GLN A 235 -36.81 25.22 -21.48
C GLN A 235 -38.10 25.78 -20.87
N ALA A 236 -38.06 26.23 -19.61
CA ALA A 236 -39.19 26.81 -18.89
C ALA A 236 -39.43 28.31 -19.17
N LEU A 237 -38.62 28.96 -20.01
CA LEU A 237 -38.85 30.34 -20.46
C LEU A 237 -39.55 30.32 -21.84
N PRO A 238 -40.88 30.38 -21.92
CA PRO A 238 -41.58 30.55 -23.19
C PRO A 238 -41.14 31.87 -23.82
N GLY A 239 -40.67 31.78 -25.06
CA GLY A 239 -40.26 32.93 -25.85
C GLY A 239 -41.38 33.95 -25.91
N LYS A 240 -41.14 35.13 -25.32
CA LYS A 240 -41.93 36.32 -25.54
C LYS A 240 -41.76 36.69 -27.02
N ARG A 241 -42.67 36.21 -27.89
CA ARG A 241 -42.82 36.72 -29.26
C ARG A 241 -43.22 38.19 -29.12
N ILE A 242 -42.29 39.08 -29.44
CA ILE A 242 -42.57 40.50 -29.63
C ILE A 242 -43.09 40.59 -31.07
N ALA A 243 -44.35 41.00 -31.21
CA ALA A 243 -44.98 41.36 -32.46
C ALA A 243 -44.39 42.66 -33.02
#